data_AF-A0A6A6DXE7-F1
#
_entry.id   AF-A0A6A6DXE7-F1
#
_cell.length_a   1.000
_cell.length_b   1.000
_cell.length_c   1.000
_cell.angle_alpha   90.00
_cell.angle_beta   90.00
_cell.angle_gamma   90.00
#
_symmetry.space_group_name_H-M   'P 1'
#
loop_
_entity.id
_entity.type
_entity.pdbx_description
1 polymer ?
#
loop_
_entity_poly.entity_id
_entity_poly.type
_entity_poly.pdbx_seq_one_letter_code
_entity_poly.pdbx_strand_id
1 'polypeptide(L)'
;MASTNGSAKQRKQLILNTFATNAPAHLAQGLWRPPSTTPQNKTSDFNKLKFWTDLAQLLDKANLHELFIADFLGPYDFYKGLANVDPILPSGVQFPIHDPLYLVPAMAAVT
;
A
#
# COMPACT_ATOMS: atom_id res chain seq x y z
N MET A 1 -57.99 -2.42 -4.01
CA MET A 1 -56.73 -3.13 -4.27
C MET A 1 -55.60 -2.10 -4.17
N ALA A 2 -54.89 -2.05 -3.04
CA ALA A 2 -53.79 -1.12 -2.84
C ALA A 2 -52.51 -1.72 -3.47
N SER A 3 -52.01 -1.07 -4.51
CA SER A 3 -50.73 -1.42 -5.15
C SER A 3 -49.59 -0.98 -4.24
N THR A 4 -48.87 -1.93 -3.64
CA THR A 4 -47.66 -1.68 -2.87
C THR A 4 -46.47 -1.55 -3.83
N ASN A 5 -46.21 -0.32 -4.28
CA ASN A 5 -44.98 0.04 -4.98
C ASN A 5 -43.78 -0.05 -4.01
N GLY A 6 -43.18 -1.23 -3.91
CA GLY A 6 -41.91 -1.43 -3.20
C GLY A 6 -40.75 -0.97 -4.08
N SER A 7 -40.21 0.23 -3.87
CA SER A 7 -38.91 0.58 -4.47
C SER A 7 -37.85 -0.32 -3.84
N ALA A 8 -37.21 -1.18 -4.64
CA ALA A 8 -36.10 -2.00 -4.17
C ALA A 8 -35.01 -1.10 -3.58
N LYS A 9 -34.74 -1.23 -2.27
CA LYS A 9 -33.70 -0.48 -1.57
C LYS A 9 -32.35 -0.74 -2.26
N GLN A 10 -31.76 0.29 -2.88
CA GLN A 10 -30.44 0.15 -3.50
C GLN A 10 -29.43 -0.38 -2.50
N ARG A 11 -28.67 -1.40 -2.90
CA ARG A 11 -27.58 -1.94 -2.08
C ARG A 11 -26.44 -0.93 -2.05
N LYS A 12 -25.94 -0.65 -0.86
CA LYS A 12 -24.72 0.16 -0.69
C LYS A 12 -23.55 -0.55 -1.37
N GLN A 13 -22.77 0.18 -2.14
CA GLN A 13 -21.55 -0.31 -2.75
C GLN A 13 -20.40 -0.24 -1.74
N LEU A 14 -19.47 -1.18 -1.83
CA LEU A 14 -18.24 -1.14 -1.03
C LEU A 14 -17.21 -0.25 -1.74
N ILE A 15 -16.62 0.66 -0.99
CA ILE A 15 -15.43 1.39 -1.41
C ILE A 15 -14.24 0.50 -1.07
N LEU A 16 -13.44 0.17 -2.08
CA LEU A 16 -12.28 -0.69 -1.95
C LEU A 16 -11.02 0.12 -2.26
N ASN A 17 -10.19 0.29 -1.24
CA ASN A 17 -8.93 1.03 -1.32
C ASN A 17 -7.77 0.04 -1.13
N THR A 18 -6.72 0.23 -1.93
CA THR A 18 -5.45 -0.46 -1.70
C THR A 18 -4.63 0.29 -0.68
N PHE A 19 -3.98 -0.43 0.23
CA PHE A 19 -3.21 0.20 1.30
C PHE A 19 -1.72 -0.13 1.17
N ALA A 20 -0.90 0.91 0.99
CA ALA A 20 0.54 0.79 0.77
C ALA A 20 1.33 1.84 1.56
N THR A 21 2.65 1.65 1.57
CA THR A 21 3.63 2.62 2.08
C THR A 21 4.80 2.60 1.12
N ASN A 22 5.45 3.74 0.89
CA ASN A 22 6.63 3.84 0.05
C ASN A 22 7.89 3.37 0.81
N ALA A 23 7.88 2.10 1.21
CA ALA A 23 8.89 1.41 2.00
C ALA A 23 8.93 -0.08 1.65
N PRO A 24 10.00 -0.82 2.00
CA PRO A 24 10.14 -2.25 1.68
C PRO A 24 9.03 -3.12 2.31
N ALA A 25 8.66 -2.83 3.55
CA ALA A 25 7.62 -3.54 4.29
C ALA A 25 6.68 -2.56 5.00
N HIS A 26 5.37 -2.74 4.77
CA HIS A 26 4.32 -1.94 5.37
C HIS A 26 3.75 -2.64 6.62
N LEU A 27 2.86 -3.62 6.44
CA LEU A 27 2.20 -4.35 7.55
C LEU A 27 2.77 -5.76 7.77
N ALA A 28 3.24 -6.42 6.72
CA ALA A 28 3.73 -7.80 6.77
C ALA A 28 5.26 -7.84 6.82
N GLN A 29 5.80 -7.75 8.04
CA GLN A 29 7.24 -7.62 8.26
C GLN A 29 8.00 -8.88 7.81
N GLY A 30 9.14 -8.67 7.15
CA GLY A 30 9.97 -9.75 6.62
C GLY A 30 9.54 -10.32 5.27
N LEU A 31 8.29 -10.14 4.82
CA LEU A 31 7.83 -10.68 3.52
C LEU A 31 8.46 -9.98 2.31
N TRP A 32 9.05 -8.80 2.49
CA TRP A 32 9.76 -8.07 1.45
C TRP A 32 10.98 -8.82 0.91
N ARG A 33 11.55 -9.74 1.72
CA ARG A 33 12.51 -10.73 1.26
C ARG A 33 11.71 -11.91 0.73
N PRO A 34 11.65 -12.13 -0.58
CA PRO A 34 10.78 -13.16 -1.13
C PRO A 34 11.20 -14.53 -0.56
N PRO A 35 10.36 -15.22 0.24
CA PRO A 35 10.58 -16.62 0.52
C PRO A 35 10.28 -17.43 -0.76
N SER A 36 10.74 -18.69 -0.83
CA SER A 36 10.41 -19.57 -1.97
C SER A 36 8.91 -19.74 -2.19
N THR A 37 8.11 -19.49 -1.15
CA THR A 37 6.65 -19.59 -1.13
C THR A 37 5.92 -18.32 -1.61
N THR A 38 6.61 -17.19 -1.80
CA THR A 38 6.01 -15.96 -2.34
C THR A 38 6.97 -15.26 -3.31
N PRO A 39 7.38 -15.93 -4.40
CA PRO A 39 8.35 -15.40 -5.35
C PRO A 39 7.82 -14.21 -6.16
N GLN A 40 6.49 -13.98 -6.15
CA GLN A 40 5.88 -12.84 -6.82
C GLN A 40 5.91 -11.53 -6.01
N ASN A 41 6.38 -11.55 -4.75
CA ASN A 41 6.48 -10.30 -3.99
C ASN A 41 7.57 -9.40 -4.58
N LYS A 42 7.18 -8.18 -4.98
CA LYS A 42 8.06 -7.16 -5.57
C LYS A 42 8.21 -5.92 -4.68
N THR A 43 7.81 -5.94 -3.41
CA THR A 43 7.91 -4.75 -2.55
C THR A 43 9.34 -4.30 -2.27
N SER A 44 10.35 -5.15 -2.52
CA SER A 44 11.76 -4.74 -2.54
C SER A 44 12.08 -3.69 -3.63
N ASP A 45 11.25 -3.59 -4.67
CA ASP A 45 11.36 -2.62 -5.76
C ASP A 45 10.61 -1.31 -5.46
N PHE A 46 10.17 -1.05 -4.23
CA PHE A 46 9.46 0.18 -3.84
C PHE A 46 10.21 1.46 -4.25
N ASN A 47 11.54 1.41 -4.34
CA ASN A 47 12.38 2.52 -4.76
C ASN A 47 12.41 2.75 -6.28
N LYS A 48 11.71 1.93 -7.08
CA LYS A 48 11.62 2.06 -8.54
C LYS A 48 10.29 2.68 -8.92
N LEU A 49 10.31 3.77 -9.69
CA LEU A 49 9.08 4.41 -10.17
C LEU A 49 8.18 3.45 -10.97
N LYS A 50 8.78 2.54 -11.74
CA LYS A 50 8.07 1.53 -12.53
C LYS A 50 7.16 0.63 -11.67
N PHE A 51 7.58 0.29 -10.45
CA PHE A 51 6.78 -0.52 -9.53
C PHE A 51 5.44 0.17 -9.23
N TRP A 52 5.48 1.47 -8.96
CA TRP A 52 4.30 2.28 -8.65
C TRP A 52 3.42 2.53 -9.87
N THR A 53 4.00 2.81 -11.05
CA THR A 53 3.21 2.99 -12.27
C THR A 53 2.54 1.69 -12.72
N ASP A 54 3.23 0.55 -12.60
CA ASP A 54 2.64 -0.77 -12.89
C ASP A 54 1.51 -1.10 -11.90
N LEU A 55 1.71 -0.78 -10.61
CA LEU A 55 0.68 -0.94 -9.58
C LEU A 55 -0.54 -0.07 -9.90
N ALA A 56 -0.36 1.21 -10.17
CA ALA A 56 -1.47 2.13 -10.48
C ALA A 56 -2.33 1.62 -11.65
N GLN A 57 -1.69 1.21 -12.75
CA GLN A 57 -2.39 0.59 -13.90
C GLN A 57 -3.13 -0.70 -13.53
N LEU A 58 -2.58 -1.52 -12.63
CA LEU A 58 -3.22 -2.74 -12.16
C LEU A 58 -4.48 -2.42 -11.33
N LEU A 59 -4.40 -1.45 -10.42
CA LEU A 59 -5.50 -1.06 -9.55
C LEU A 59 -6.65 -0.42 -10.34
N ASP A 60 -6.32 0.42 -11.33
CA ASP A 60 -7.29 1.05 -12.23
C ASP A 60 -8.04 -0.01 -13.06
N LYS A 61 -7.31 -0.95 -13.68
CA LYS A 61 -7.92 -2.11 -14.38
C LYS A 61 -8.79 -2.98 -13.48
N ALA A 62 -8.51 -3.02 -12.18
CA ALA A 62 -9.29 -3.76 -11.19
C ALA A 62 -10.51 -2.98 -10.65
N ASN A 63 -10.75 -1.74 -11.10
CA ASN A 63 -11.81 -0.84 -10.61
C ASN A 63 -11.75 -0.60 -9.10
N LEU A 64 -10.53 -0.50 -8.54
CA LEU A 64 -10.35 -0.04 -7.17
C LEU A 64 -10.52 1.47 -7.10
N HIS A 65 -11.03 1.96 -5.97
CA HIS A 65 -11.42 3.35 -5.86
C HIS A 65 -10.19 4.23 -5.66
N GLU A 66 -9.29 3.83 -4.77
CA GLU A 66 -8.14 4.64 -4.40
C GLU A 66 -6.94 3.78 -3.99
N LEU A 67 -5.74 4.34 -4.17
CA LEU A 67 -4.52 3.88 -3.53
C LEU A 67 -4.23 4.78 -2.32
N PHE A 68 -4.42 4.26 -1.13
CA PHE A 68 -4.09 4.93 0.13
C PHE A 68 -2.61 4.65 0.46
N ILE A 69 -1.81 5.71 0.57
CA ILE A 69 -0.37 5.60 0.88
C ILE A 69 -0.10 6.21 2.26
N ALA A 70 0.29 5.39 3.23
CA ALA A 70 0.73 5.86 4.54
C ALA A 70 2.17 6.37 4.51
N ASP A 71 2.50 7.23 5.48
CA ASP A 71 3.83 7.85 5.62
C ASP A 71 4.22 8.07 7.09
N PHE A 72 5.53 8.15 7.34
CA PHE A 72 6.15 8.35 8.66
C PHE A 72 7.42 9.19 8.52
N LEU A 73 7.66 10.10 9.47
CA LEU A 73 8.84 10.98 9.46
C LEU A 73 10.07 10.38 10.16
N GLY A 74 9.97 9.18 10.72
CA GLY A 74 11.06 8.56 11.46
C GLY A 74 10.89 7.05 11.67
N PRO A 75 11.98 6.36 12.05
CA PRO A 75 11.96 4.94 12.33
C PRO A 75 11.29 4.62 13.68
N TYR A 76 10.91 3.35 13.86
CA TYR A 76 10.33 2.80 15.10
C TYR A 76 11.36 2.53 16.23
N ASP A 77 11.98 3.58 16.76
CA ASP A 77 13.22 3.50 17.56
C ASP A 77 13.06 3.21 19.07
N PHE A 78 11.97 2.58 19.50
CA PHE A 78 11.68 2.31 20.93
C PHE A 78 11.92 0.87 21.37
N TYR A 79 11.98 -0.08 20.42
CA TYR A 79 12.13 -1.48 20.76
C TYR A 79 13.59 -1.79 21.14
N LYS A 80 13.79 -2.43 22.31
CA LYS A 80 15.12 -2.72 22.90
C LYS A 80 15.96 -1.48 23.23
N GLY A 81 15.31 -0.39 23.66
CA GLY A 81 15.96 0.84 24.10
C GLY A 81 15.45 2.05 23.33
N LEU A 82 15.54 3.24 23.94
CA LEU A 82 15.21 4.50 23.27
C LEU A 82 16.27 4.82 22.20
N ALA A 83 15.83 5.36 21.07
CA ALA A 83 16.67 5.66 19.91
C ALA A 83 17.39 4.42 19.33
N ASN A 84 16.84 3.22 19.51
CA ASN A 84 17.41 1.98 18.97
C ASN A 84 16.77 1.60 17.63
N VAL A 85 17.50 1.83 16.53
CA VAL A 85 17.06 1.48 15.17
C VAL A 85 17.56 0.10 14.70
N ASP A 86 18.46 -0.54 15.45
CA ASP A 86 19.11 -1.79 15.03
C ASP A 86 18.13 -2.92 14.66
N PRO A 87 16.97 -3.09 15.33
CA PRO A 87 15.99 -4.12 14.95
C PRO A 87 15.27 -3.84 13.63
N ILE A 88 15.15 -2.57 13.24
CA ILE A 88 14.39 -2.13 12.06
C ILE A 88 15.20 -2.34 10.79
N LEU A 89 16.47 -1.95 10.81
CA LEU A 89 17.33 -1.97 9.62
C LEU A 89 17.33 -3.33 8.89
N PRO A 90 17.52 -4.49 9.56
CA PRO A 90 17.47 -5.77 8.89
C PRO A 90 16.03 -6.22 8.57
N SER A 91 15.02 -5.76 9.30
CA SER A 91 13.64 -6.17 9.09
C SER A 91 12.92 -5.36 8.01
N GLY A 92 13.44 -4.19 7.64
CA GLY A 92 12.86 -3.32 6.62
C GLY A 92 11.52 -2.72 7.02
N VAL A 93 11.21 -2.70 8.33
CA VAL A 93 9.92 -2.30 8.89
C VAL A 93 9.72 -0.80 8.66
N GLN A 94 9.01 -0.45 7.60
CA GLN A 94 8.65 0.93 7.25
C GLN A 94 9.87 1.87 7.19
N PHE A 95 11.06 1.30 6.99
CA PHE A 95 12.32 2.03 6.87
C PHE A 95 13.28 1.28 5.95
N PRO A 96 13.97 1.96 5.01
CA PRO A 96 13.80 3.38 4.68
C PRO A 96 12.40 3.67 4.12
N ILE A 97 11.98 4.92 4.25
CA ILE A 97 10.72 5.42 3.72
C ILE A 97 10.97 6.66 2.86
N HIS A 98 10.28 6.74 1.73
CA HIS A 98 10.34 7.89 0.83
C HIS A 98 9.02 8.65 0.86
N ASP A 99 9.08 9.97 0.67
CA ASP A 99 7.90 10.82 0.58
C ASP A 99 6.94 10.32 -0.53
N PRO A 100 5.68 10.00 -0.20
CA PRO A 100 4.73 9.44 -1.16
C PRO A 100 4.23 10.46 -2.19
N LEU A 101 4.34 11.76 -1.94
CA LEU A 101 3.81 12.79 -2.84
C LEU A 101 4.51 12.78 -4.21
N TYR A 102 5.79 12.38 -4.26
CA TYR A 102 6.53 12.24 -5.51
C TYR A 102 6.01 11.12 -6.42
N LEU A 103 5.25 10.15 -5.88
CA LEU A 103 4.66 9.08 -6.67
C LEU A 103 3.41 9.55 -7.44
N VAL A 104 2.68 10.52 -6.89
CA VAL A 104 1.34 10.90 -7.38
C VAL A 104 1.36 11.33 -8.85
N PRO A 105 2.24 12.24 -9.32
CA PRO A 105 2.22 12.66 -10.73
C PRO A 105 2.53 11.52 -11.70
N ALA A 106 3.41 10.60 -11.33
CA ALA A 106 3.80 9.48 -12.18
C ALA A 106 2.69 8.43 -12.28
N MET A 107 2.00 8.13 -11.18
CA MET A 107 0.86 7.20 -11.18
C MET A 107 -0.34 7.80 -11.91
N ALA A 108 -0.64 9.09 -11.67
CA ALA A 108 -1.74 9.78 -12.34
C ALA A 108 -1.55 9.90 -13.86
N ALA A 109 -0.31 9.84 -14.35
CA ALA A 109 -0.03 9.88 -15.79
C ALA A 109 -0.37 8.57 -16.53
N VAL A 110 -0.67 7.47 -15.81
CA VAL A 110 -0.88 6.13 -16.40
C VAL A 110 -2.22 5.47 -16.03
N THR A 111 -3.05 6.16 -15.24
CA THR A 111 -4.40 5.74 -14.85
C THR A 111 -5.43 6.65 -15.49
#